data_AF-A0A9D6HMZ1-F1
#
_entry.id   AF-A0A9D6HMZ1-F1
#
_cell.length_a   1.000
_cell.length_b   1.000
_cell.length_c   1.000
_cell.angle_alpha   90.00
_cell.angle_beta   90.00
_cell.angle_gamma   90.00
#
_symmetry.space_group_name_H-M   'P 1'
#
loop_
_entity.id
_entity.type
_entity.pdbx_description
1 polymer ?
#
loop_
_entity_poly.entity_id
_entity_poly.type
_entity_poly.pdbx_seq_one_letter_code
_entity_poly.pdbx_strand_id
1 'polypeptide(L)'
;MKTDVDFCAAERPAVRTAIPAGPLARSLEGLSGRVLLVTPRSSEDVSRAAPAGMSLAHRGATDMAAQMARAPQPHTPYDAVVFVGCAGQVGQLVLGSWAHDLLTADGVLVVMDHLVSDTSAYFDAGDCYVERFLVHTLARCGFELSGQTPIDDAESAPCAARHELLQFRRAERRWRIADAQYVEPAAMQSLFGRVFNHDISAELWDWKYGDGRGVGVVAWAADEVIAHYGCLTRRIMLRGTPARALQVCDVMVATPERGTLSRKGPFFMTAASAAEQFLLHHDIGFGFPNQRAMAVAERLGLYQKVDQLVSVHWGPGAHRPLLRTRVRPLDLARDAATVDALWARMAADADELLIGVRDAAYVKHRYFAHPRQHYQAFLISQRFSGKPLGVIVMRAGEGDACELVDLIGPFALFPYLVAQARRVCARQGGRSLYCWMSEHTAPLLSGPDGEVRALDVCIPTSIWGAGPDVATITGRWWLMGGDTDFR
;
A
#
# COMPACT_ATOMS: atom_id res chain seq x y z
N MET A 1 -21.86 5.52 6.44
CA MET A 1 -22.65 5.49 5.20
C MET A 1 -22.02 4.47 4.29
N LYS A 2 -22.73 3.38 3.97
CA LYS A 2 -22.36 2.49 2.86
C LYS A 2 -22.82 3.20 1.58
N THR A 3 -21.96 3.41 0.61
CA THR A 3 -22.41 3.70 -0.76
C THR A 3 -22.62 2.35 -1.42
N ASP A 4 -23.88 2.00 -1.63
CA ASP A 4 -24.23 0.83 -2.41
C ASP A 4 -24.40 1.25 -3.90
N VAL A 5 -24.15 0.32 -4.82
CA VAL A 5 -24.28 0.53 -6.27
C VAL A 5 -25.42 -0.33 -6.81
N ASP A 6 -26.15 0.19 -7.80
CA ASP A 6 -27.06 -0.62 -8.59
C ASP A 6 -26.40 -1.07 -9.89
N PHE A 7 -26.35 -2.38 -10.09
CA PHE A 7 -25.96 -3.00 -11.36
C PHE A 7 -27.23 -3.28 -12.16
N CYS A 8 -27.49 -2.48 -13.19
CA CYS A 8 -28.62 -2.73 -14.09
C CYS A 8 -28.08 -3.32 -15.39
N ALA A 9 -28.07 -4.65 -15.48
CA ALA A 9 -27.83 -5.34 -16.75
C ALA A 9 -29.11 -5.24 -17.60
N ALA A 10 -29.02 -4.58 -18.75
CA ALA A 10 -30.16 -4.34 -19.62
C ALA A 10 -29.84 -4.73 -21.06
N GLU A 11 -30.72 -5.52 -21.68
CA GLU A 11 -30.86 -5.49 -23.14
C GLU A 11 -31.60 -4.20 -23.52
N ARG A 12 -31.32 -3.65 -24.72
CA ARG A 12 -31.73 -2.31 -25.21
C ARG A 12 -33.03 -1.67 -24.67
N PRO A 13 -34.18 -2.36 -24.48
CA PRO A 13 -35.38 -1.70 -23.98
C PRO A 13 -35.32 -1.19 -22.52
N ALA A 14 -34.42 -1.67 -21.67
CA ALA A 14 -34.37 -1.30 -20.24
C ALA A 14 -33.38 -0.17 -19.86
N VAL A 15 -32.46 0.21 -20.74
CA VAL A 15 -31.53 1.35 -20.53
C VAL A 15 -32.28 2.70 -20.60
N ARG A 16 -33.38 2.75 -21.39
CA ARG A 16 -34.20 3.96 -21.56
C ARG A 16 -34.96 4.39 -20.30
N THR A 17 -35.23 3.48 -19.37
CA THR A 17 -36.00 3.79 -18.13
C THR A 17 -35.11 4.22 -16.96
N ALA A 18 -33.82 3.89 -16.98
CA ALA A 18 -32.88 4.25 -15.91
C ALA A 18 -32.13 5.57 -16.18
N ILE A 19 -32.19 6.09 -17.40
CA ILE A 19 -31.44 7.26 -17.83
C ILE A 19 -32.42 8.40 -18.13
N PRO A 20 -32.32 9.56 -17.44
CA PRO A 20 -33.23 10.68 -17.68
C PRO A 20 -33.14 11.16 -19.14
N ALA A 21 -34.30 11.48 -19.73
CA ALA A 21 -34.39 11.95 -21.11
C ALA A 21 -33.56 13.25 -21.30
N GLY A 22 -32.69 13.29 -22.32
CA GLY A 22 -31.78 14.42 -22.54
C GLY A 22 -30.67 14.14 -23.57
N PRO A 23 -29.65 15.02 -23.68
CA PRO A 23 -28.44 14.79 -24.51
C PRO A 23 -27.80 13.42 -24.22
N LEU A 24 -27.89 13.00 -22.96
CA LEU A 24 -27.49 11.72 -22.39
C LEU A 24 -28.09 10.49 -23.09
N ALA A 25 -29.39 10.52 -23.38
CA ALA A 25 -30.06 9.42 -24.07
C ALA A 25 -29.62 9.34 -25.54
N ARG A 26 -29.39 10.49 -26.21
CA ARG A 26 -28.95 10.57 -27.60
C ARG A 26 -27.52 10.07 -27.81
N SER A 27 -26.60 10.35 -26.88
CA SER A 27 -25.23 9.84 -26.97
C SER A 27 -25.12 8.33 -26.77
N LEU A 28 -26.11 7.69 -26.14
CA LEU A 28 -26.19 6.25 -25.95
C LEU A 28 -27.00 5.54 -27.04
N GLU A 29 -27.74 6.26 -27.89
CA GLU A 29 -28.53 5.69 -29.01
C GLU A 29 -27.66 4.95 -30.05
N GLY A 30 -26.38 5.33 -30.15
CA GLY A 30 -25.40 4.65 -31.00
C GLY A 30 -24.89 3.31 -30.47
N LEU A 31 -25.08 3.00 -29.18
CA LEU A 31 -24.61 1.75 -28.60
C LEU A 31 -25.58 0.60 -28.96
N SER A 32 -25.04 -0.48 -29.52
CA SER A 32 -25.78 -1.70 -29.86
C SER A 32 -25.32 -2.88 -29.01
N GLY A 33 -26.24 -3.77 -28.67
CA GLY A 33 -25.94 -5.02 -27.97
C GLY A 33 -26.23 -4.97 -26.46
N ARG A 34 -25.49 -5.77 -25.70
CA ARG A 34 -25.61 -5.91 -24.24
C ARG A 34 -24.91 -4.75 -23.55
N VAL A 35 -25.66 -3.98 -22.75
CA VAL A 35 -25.13 -2.83 -22.03
C VAL A 35 -25.24 -3.05 -20.53
N LEU A 36 -24.14 -2.81 -19.82
CA LEU A 36 -24.14 -2.74 -18.36
C LEU A 36 -24.13 -1.28 -17.93
N LEU A 37 -25.15 -0.86 -17.19
CA LEU A 37 -25.21 0.46 -16.58
C LEU A 37 -24.82 0.37 -15.11
N VAL A 38 -23.91 1.23 -14.69
CA VAL A 38 -23.41 1.35 -13.31
C VAL A 38 -23.72 2.76 -12.81
N THR A 39 -24.57 2.85 -11.79
CA THR A 39 -25.01 4.11 -11.18
C THR A 39 -24.89 4.05 -9.65
N PRO A 40 -24.60 5.16 -8.96
CA PRO A 40 -24.68 5.20 -7.50
C PRO A 40 -26.13 4.98 -7.04
N ARG A 41 -26.38 4.26 -5.93
CA ARG A 41 -27.73 4.18 -5.34
C ARG A 41 -28.16 5.54 -4.80
N SER A 42 -29.42 5.88 -5.02
CA SER A 42 -30.00 7.15 -4.55
C SER A 42 -29.99 7.27 -3.01
N SER A 43 -29.82 8.51 -2.53
CA SER A 43 -29.63 8.86 -1.12
C SER A 43 -30.87 8.71 -0.22
N GLU A 44 -32.02 8.25 -0.73
CA GLU A 44 -33.26 8.17 0.07
C GLU A 44 -33.31 6.96 1.03
N ASP A 45 -32.56 5.88 0.76
CA ASP A 45 -32.61 4.65 1.59
C ASP A 45 -31.57 4.56 2.72
N VAL A 46 -30.60 5.48 2.80
CA VAL A 46 -29.42 5.34 3.68
C VAL A 46 -29.54 6.09 5.02
N SER A 47 -30.68 6.71 5.32
CA SER A 47 -30.85 7.59 6.49
C SER A 47 -30.97 6.90 7.87
N ARG A 48 -30.73 5.60 7.99
CA ARG A 48 -30.73 4.88 9.27
C ARG A 48 -29.51 4.01 9.47
N ALA A 49 -28.37 4.63 9.79
CA ALA A 49 -27.37 4.17 10.78
C ALA A 49 -25.96 4.67 10.45
N ALA A 50 -25.39 5.55 11.29
CA ALA A 50 -24.05 5.39 11.89
C ALA A 50 -23.62 6.66 12.67
N PRO A 51 -22.84 6.49 13.77
CA PRO A 51 -22.30 7.59 14.57
C PRO A 51 -21.02 8.22 13.97
N ALA A 52 -20.68 9.41 14.48
CA ALA A 52 -19.70 10.35 13.92
C ALA A 52 -18.22 9.98 14.15
N GLY A 53 -17.37 10.32 13.17
CA GLY A 53 -15.91 10.36 13.33
C GLY A 53 -15.05 9.69 12.24
N MET A 54 -15.31 9.97 10.95
CA MET A 54 -14.40 9.64 9.82
C MET A 54 -14.85 10.41 8.57
N SER A 55 -13.92 10.91 7.74
CA SER A 55 -14.25 11.61 6.48
C SER A 55 -15.06 10.71 5.53
N LEU A 56 -16.17 11.25 5.01
CA LEU A 56 -17.21 10.55 4.22
C LEU A 56 -16.71 9.98 2.87
N ALA A 57 -15.67 10.56 2.27
CA ALA A 57 -15.18 10.15 0.95
C ALA A 57 -14.49 8.76 0.97
N HIS A 58 -13.86 8.39 2.10
CA HIS A 58 -13.01 7.20 2.15
C HIS A 58 -13.79 5.88 2.23
N ARG A 59 -14.90 5.85 3.00
CA ARG A 59 -15.72 4.64 3.11
C ARG A 59 -16.47 4.34 1.81
N GLY A 60 -16.80 5.36 1.03
CA GLY A 60 -17.66 5.15 -0.13
C GLY A 60 -16.97 4.44 -1.30
N ALA A 61 -15.75 4.86 -1.63
CA ALA A 61 -14.97 4.30 -2.74
C ALA A 61 -14.50 2.85 -2.48
N THR A 62 -14.15 2.52 -1.23
CA THR A 62 -13.71 1.16 -0.86
C THR A 62 -14.87 0.16 -0.81
N ASP A 63 -16.06 0.58 -0.36
CA ASP A 63 -17.25 -0.27 -0.36
C ASP A 63 -17.70 -0.58 -1.80
N MET A 64 -17.63 0.42 -2.69
CA MET A 64 -17.99 0.23 -4.10
C MET A 64 -17.01 -0.67 -4.87
N ALA A 65 -15.69 -0.49 -4.73
CA ALA A 65 -14.72 -1.38 -5.35
C ALA A 65 -14.88 -2.84 -4.86
N ALA A 66 -15.15 -3.03 -3.57
CA ALA A 66 -15.45 -4.33 -2.99
C ALA A 66 -16.77 -4.94 -3.50
N GLN A 67 -17.79 -4.12 -3.76
CA GLN A 67 -19.04 -4.54 -4.38
C GLN A 67 -18.83 -4.94 -5.85
N MET A 68 -18.06 -4.18 -6.62
CA MET A 68 -17.71 -4.51 -8.01
C MET A 68 -16.88 -5.80 -8.10
N ALA A 69 -15.97 -6.04 -7.15
CA ALA A 69 -15.22 -7.30 -7.05
C ALA A 69 -16.08 -8.51 -6.70
N ARG A 70 -17.24 -8.30 -6.06
CA ARG A 70 -18.21 -9.35 -5.74
C ARG A 70 -19.33 -9.45 -6.77
N ALA A 71 -19.40 -8.54 -7.74
CA ALA A 71 -20.41 -8.57 -8.77
C ALA A 71 -20.22 -9.86 -9.60
N PRO A 72 -21.30 -10.61 -9.90
CA PRO A 72 -21.18 -11.81 -10.71
C PRO A 72 -20.54 -11.49 -12.05
N GLN A 73 -19.44 -12.16 -12.38
CA GLN A 73 -18.86 -12.10 -13.72
C GLN A 73 -19.88 -12.70 -14.70
N PRO A 74 -20.28 -11.96 -15.75
CA PRO A 74 -21.31 -12.43 -16.65
C PRO A 74 -20.79 -13.62 -17.47
N HIS A 75 -21.67 -14.60 -17.76
CA HIS A 75 -21.34 -15.71 -18.67
C HIS A 75 -21.06 -15.25 -20.11
N THR A 76 -21.43 -14.01 -20.46
CA THR A 76 -21.17 -13.41 -21.76
C THR A 76 -20.78 -11.95 -21.56
N PRO A 77 -19.67 -11.49 -22.18
CA PRO A 77 -19.24 -10.10 -22.09
C PRO A 77 -20.28 -9.12 -22.66
N TYR A 78 -20.12 -7.85 -22.29
CA TYR A 78 -20.97 -6.72 -22.68
C TYR A 78 -20.36 -5.97 -23.87
N ASP A 79 -21.21 -5.43 -24.73
CA ASP A 79 -20.80 -4.55 -25.83
C ASP A 79 -20.54 -3.12 -25.35
N ALA A 80 -21.15 -2.72 -24.23
CA ALA A 80 -20.81 -1.48 -23.55
C ALA A 80 -20.95 -1.58 -22.03
N VAL A 81 -20.06 -0.87 -21.32
CA VAL A 81 -20.14 -0.65 -19.88
C VAL A 81 -20.17 0.86 -19.67
N VAL A 82 -21.20 1.35 -18.97
CA VAL A 82 -21.48 2.77 -18.81
C VAL A 82 -21.48 3.13 -17.33
N PHE A 83 -20.54 3.97 -16.92
CA PHE A 83 -20.49 4.55 -15.58
C PHE A 83 -21.14 5.93 -15.59
N VAL A 84 -22.08 6.17 -14.69
CA VAL A 84 -22.81 7.44 -14.56
C VAL A 84 -22.65 7.98 -13.15
N GLY A 85 -21.99 9.11 -12.99
CA GLY A 85 -21.86 9.86 -11.72
C GLY A 85 -21.16 9.10 -10.59
N CYS A 86 -20.42 8.04 -10.92
CA CYS A 86 -19.73 7.19 -9.95
C CYS A 86 -18.27 6.88 -10.33
N ALA A 87 -17.78 7.30 -11.49
CA ALA A 87 -16.41 7.02 -11.89
C ALA A 87 -15.38 7.71 -10.99
N GLY A 88 -15.68 8.88 -10.42
CA GLY A 88 -14.86 9.53 -9.40
C GLY A 88 -14.91 8.83 -8.03
N GLN A 89 -15.92 8.00 -7.80
CA GLN A 89 -16.06 7.19 -6.60
C GLN A 89 -15.44 5.79 -6.76
N VAL A 90 -15.23 5.32 -7.99
CA VAL A 90 -14.48 4.09 -8.30
C VAL A 90 -13.02 4.47 -8.53
N GLY A 91 -12.05 3.82 -7.88
CA GLY A 91 -10.64 4.02 -8.24
C GLY A 91 -10.42 3.79 -9.74
N GLN A 92 -9.71 4.66 -10.44
CA GLN A 92 -9.66 4.62 -11.92
C GLN A 92 -8.99 3.33 -12.43
N LEU A 93 -8.02 2.81 -11.67
CA LEU A 93 -7.41 1.52 -11.94
C LEU A 93 -8.42 0.37 -11.79
N VAL A 94 -9.28 0.43 -10.77
CA VAL A 94 -10.39 -0.51 -10.56
C VAL A 94 -11.36 -0.46 -11.74
N LEU A 95 -11.77 0.74 -12.14
CA LEU A 95 -12.69 0.98 -13.25
C LEU A 95 -12.14 0.36 -14.54
N GLY A 96 -10.87 0.64 -14.87
CA GLY A 96 -10.23 0.09 -16.06
C GLY A 96 -10.06 -1.43 -16.00
N SER A 97 -9.66 -1.98 -14.86
CA SER A 97 -9.50 -3.43 -14.67
C SER A 97 -10.82 -4.16 -14.90
N TRP A 98 -11.86 -3.69 -14.21
CA TRP A 98 -13.18 -4.30 -14.27
C TRP A 98 -13.84 -4.17 -15.65
N ALA A 99 -13.75 -3.00 -16.29
CA ALA A 99 -14.24 -2.82 -17.66
C ALA A 99 -13.54 -3.74 -18.65
N HIS A 100 -12.25 -4.01 -18.46
CA HIS A 100 -11.47 -4.90 -19.33
C HIS A 100 -11.82 -6.39 -19.15
N ASP A 101 -12.43 -6.79 -18.05
CA ASP A 101 -12.90 -8.17 -17.88
C ASP A 101 -14.33 -8.34 -18.41
N LEU A 102 -15.11 -7.27 -18.40
CA LEU A 102 -16.53 -7.30 -18.77
C LEU A 102 -16.83 -7.05 -20.24
N LEU A 103 -15.99 -6.28 -20.95
CA LEU A 103 -16.29 -5.87 -22.33
C LEU A 103 -15.96 -6.97 -23.35
N THR A 104 -16.62 -6.96 -24.50
CA THR A 104 -16.15 -7.67 -25.70
C THR A 104 -14.86 -7.03 -26.23
N ALA A 105 -14.19 -7.68 -27.19
CA ALA A 105 -12.98 -7.13 -27.82
C ALA A 105 -13.24 -5.74 -28.48
N ASP A 106 -14.40 -5.59 -29.11
CA ASP A 106 -14.86 -4.33 -29.73
C ASP A 106 -15.72 -3.46 -28.80
N GLY A 107 -15.81 -3.84 -27.53
CA GLY A 107 -16.68 -3.20 -26.56
C GLY A 107 -16.24 -1.78 -26.19
N VAL A 108 -17.20 -0.95 -25.81
CA VAL A 108 -16.99 0.47 -25.47
C VAL A 108 -17.19 0.70 -23.98
N LEU A 109 -16.19 1.31 -23.34
CA LEU A 109 -16.32 1.87 -21.99
C LEU A 109 -16.78 3.31 -22.11
N VAL A 110 -17.88 3.67 -21.46
CA VAL A 110 -18.37 5.04 -21.39
C VAL A 110 -18.27 5.50 -19.94
N VAL A 111 -17.56 6.60 -19.72
CA VAL A 111 -17.50 7.28 -18.43
C VAL A 111 -18.23 8.59 -18.54
N MET A 112 -19.21 8.78 -17.69
CA MET A 112 -19.99 9.98 -17.59
C MET A 112 -19.96 10.49 -16.16
N ASP A 113 -19.27 11.59 -15.93
CA ASP A 113 -19.09 12.09 -14.56
C ASP A 113 -18.90 13.61 -14.50
N HIS A 114 -18.99 14.14 -13.28
CA HIS A 114 -18.56 15.48 -12.92
C HIS A 114 -17.02 15.51 -12.88
N LEU A 115 -16.39 16.04 -13.92
CA LEU A 115 -14.95 16.20 -13.94
C LEU A 115 -14.63 17.62 -13.44
N VAL A 116 -14.15 17.71 -12.20
CA VAL A 116 -13.77 18.98 -11.55
C VAL A 116 -12.38 19.39 -12.02
N SER A 117 -12.26 20.61 -12.54
CA SER A 117 -10.98 21.24 -12.82
C SER A 117 -10.37 21.78 -11.53
N ASP A 118 -9.94 20.90 -10.63
CA ASP A 118 -9.17 21.33 -9.48
C ASP A 118 -7.72 21.54 -9.91
N THR A 119 -7.35 22.80 -10.12
CA THR A 119 -5.98 23.24 -10.44
C THR A 119 -5.09 23.31 -9.20
N SER A 120 -5.49 22.73 -8.06
CA SER A 120 -4.67 22.82 -6.85
C SER A 120 -3.44 21.88 -6.91
N ALA A 121 -2.29 22.54 -7.11
CA ALA A 121 -0.95 22.21 -6.64
C ALA A 121 -0.22 20.95 -7.13
N TYR A 122 -0.85 20.00 -7.84
CA TYR A 122 -0.16 18.75 -8.20
C TYR A 122 0.60 18.81 -9.54
N PHE A 123 0.15 19.56 -10.55
CA PHE A 123 0.88 19.79 -11.81
C PHE A 123 0.39 21.08 -12.50
N ASP A 124 1.31 21.97 -12.92
CA ASP A 124 1.01 23.21 -13.66
C ASP A 124 0.45 22.92 -15.06
N ALA A 125 -0.88 22.89 -15.23
CA ALA A 125 -1.58 23.14 -16.49
C ALA A 125 -3.10 23.27 -16.24
N GLY A 126 -3.73 24.32 -16.78
CA GLY A 126 -5.15 24.67 -16.61
C GLY A 126 -6.18 23.77 -17.31
N ASP A 127 -5.94 22.45 -17.34
CA ASP A 127 -6.90 21.43 -17.79
C ASP A 127 -7.44 20.63 -16.59
N CYS A 128 -8.59 19.97 -16.73
CA CYS A 128 -9.19 19.19 -15.65
C CYS A 128 -8.29 18.01 -15.22
N TYR A 129 -7.65 18.11 -14.04
CA TYR A 129 -6.73 17.11 -13.51
C TYR A 129 -7.35 15.70 -13.46
N VAL A 130 -8.62 15.62 -13.07
CA VAL A 130 -9.35 14.35 -12.93
C VAL A 130 -9.55 13.68 -14.29
N GLU A 131 -9.87 14.45 -15.33
CA GLU A 131 -10.04 13.96 -16.70
C GLU A 131 -8.71 13.42 -17.25
N ARG A 132 -7.64 14.22 -17.18
CA ARG A 132 -6.33 13.83 -17.65
C ARG A 132 -5.84 12.59 -16.91
N PHE A 133 -6.00 12.55 -15.59
CA PHE A 133 -5.61 11.41 -14.77
C PHE A 133 -6.39 10.13 -15.11
N LEU A 134 -7.71 10.24 -15.32
CA LEU A 134 -8.56 9.14 -15.76
C LEU A 134 -8.13 8.63 -17.14
N VAL A 135 -7.95 9.52 -18.13
CA VAL A 135 -7.53 9.15 -19.48
C VAL A 135 -6.16 8.46 -19.48
N HIS A 136 -5.19 8.97 -18.72
CA HIS A 136 -3.85 8.34 -18.62
C HIS A 136 -3.91 6.98 -17.93
N THR A 137 -4.67 6.84 -16.84
CA THR A 137 -4.83 5.55 -16.15
C THR A 137 -5.50 4.54 -17.06
N LEU A 138 -6.61 4.89 -17.70
CA LEU A 138 -7.32 4.02 -18.64
C LEU A 138 -6.46 3.64 -19.84
N ALA A 139 -5.62 4.57 -20.34
CA ALA A 139 -4.66 4.25 -21.39
C ALA A 139 -3.67 3.15 -20.98
N ARG A 140 -3.19 3.17 -19.73
CA ARG A 140 -2.35 2.09 -19.18
C ARG A 140 -3.14 0.80 -18.95
N CYS A 141 -4.44 0.87 -18.66
CA CYS A 141 -5.33 -0.29 -18.55
C CYS A 141 -5.68 -0.94 -19.90
N GLY A 142 -5.18 -0.42 -21.03
CA GLY A 142 -5.44 -0.97 -22.36
C GLY A 142 -6.65 -0.35 -23.05
N PHE A 143 -6.99 0.89 -22.73
CA PHE A 143 -8.02 1.65 -23.43
C PHE A 143 -7.42 2.80 -24.26
N GLU A 144 -8.20 3.35 -25.18
CA GLU A 144 -7.91 4.60 -25.88
C GLU A 144 -9.16 5.47 -25.93
N LEU A 145 -8.97 6.78 -25.76
CA LEU A 145 -10.06 7.75 -25.88
C LEU A 145 -10.48 7.82 -27.35
N SER A 146 -11.75 7.51 -27.60
CA SER A 146 -12.36 7.44 -28.93
C SER A 146 -13.38 8.56 -29.18
N GLY A 147 -13.87 9.20 -28.11
CA GLY A 147 -14.78 10.32 -28.19
C GLY A 147 -14.90 11.06 -26.86
N GLN A 148 -15.10 12.37 -26.94
CA GLN A 148 -15.34 13.25 -25.79
C GLN A 148 -16.46 14.21 -26.17
N THR A 149 -17.47 14.35 -25.31
CA THR A 149 -18.61 15.22 -25.55
C THR A 149 -19.02 15.92 -24.26
N PRO A 150 -18.99 17.27 -24.21
CA PRO A 150 -19.56 18.02 -23.11
C PRO A 150 -21.06 17.75 -22.98
N ILE A 151 -21.55 17.55 -21.76
CA ILE A 151 -22.97 17.26 -21.48
C ILE A 151 -23.75 18.52 -21.14
N ASP A 152 -23.09 19.54 -20.58
CA ASP A 152 -23.68 20.85 -20.30
C ASP A 152 -23.50 21.82 -21.47
N ASP A 153 -24.52 22.61 -21.77
CA ASP A 153 -24.41 23.77 -22.65
C ASP A 153 -23.51 24.83 -21.99
N ALA A 154 -22.37 25.10 -22.62
CA ALA A 154 -21.22 25.85 -22.07
C ALA A 154 -21.48 27.33 -21.70
N GLU A 155 -22.72 27.82 -21.68
CA GLU A 155 -23.03 29.26 -21.56
C GLU A 155 -23.33 29.75 -20.13
N SER A 156 -23.45 28.89 -19.10
CA SER A 156 -23.86 29.36 -17.76
C SER A 156 -23.13 28.79 -16.53
N ALA A 157 -22.22 27.82 -16.69
CA ALA A 157 -21.50 27.26 -15.55
C ALA A 157 -20.14 27.97 -15.32
N PRO A 158 -19.91 28.62 -14.16
CA PRO A 158 -18.64 29.27 -13.87
C PRO A 158 -17.53 28.21 -13.70
N CYS A 159 -16.59 28.19 -14.65
CA CYS A 159 -15.21 27.66 -14.68
C CYS A 159 -14.73 26.44 -13.85
N ALA A 160 -15.55 25.73 -13.05
CA ALA A 160 -15.03 24.79 -12.04
C ALA A 160 -15.57 23.35 -12.13
N ALA A 161 -16.65 23.08 -12.85
CA ALA A 161 -17.15 21.71 -13.04
C ALA A 161 -17.83 21.59 -14.40
N ARG A 162 -17.38 20.63 -15.22
CA ARG A 162 -18.03 20.27 -16.48
C ARG A 162 -18.44 18.81 -16.41
N HIS A 163 -19.68 18.52 -16.80
CA HIS A 163 -20.07 17.15 -17.07
C HIS A 163 -19.53 16.75 -18.43
N GLU A 164 -18.77 15.66 -18.46
CA GLU A 164 -18.23 15.13 -19.70
C GLU A 164 -18.65 13.68 -19.90
N LEU A 165 -18.89 13.35 -21.17
CA LEU A 165 -19.03 12.00 -21.65
C LEU A 165 -17.74 11.62 -22.36
N LEU A 166 -17.02 10.65 -21.80
CA LEU A 166 -15.81 10.08 -22.37
C LEU A 166 -16.10 8.67 -22.86
N GLN A 167 -15.73 8.40 -24.11
CA GLN A 167 -15.87 7.08 -24.74
C GLN A 167 -14.49 6.48 -24.98
N PHE A 168 -14.30 5.26 -24.50
CA PHE A 168 -13.06 4.53 -24.62
C PHE A 168 -13.27 3.21 -25.35
N ARG A 169 -12.33 2.86 -26.22
CA ARG A 169 -12.26 1.54 -26.85
C ARG A 169 -11.07 0.77 -26.33
N ARG A 170 -11.15 -0.56 -26.39
CA ARG A 170 -9.97 -1.39 -26.13
C ARG A 170 -8.89 -1.08 -27.16
N ALA A 171 -7.68 -0.92 -26.68
CA ALA A 171 -6.49 -0.75 -27.50
C ALA A 171 -5.57 -1.95 -27.26
N GLU A 172 -5.08 -2.55 -28.35
CA GLU A 172 -4.03 -3.54 -28.24
C GLU A 172 -2.75 -2.88 -27.72
N ARG A 173 -2.27 -3.39 -26.58
CA ARG A 173 -1.03 -2.95 -25.96
C ARG A 173 -0.17 -4.16 -25.68
N ARG A 174 1.15 -4.01 -25.85
CA ARG A 174 2.11 -5.02 -25.41
C ARG A 174 1.94 -5.32 -23.92
N TRP A 175 1.70 -4.29 -23.11
CA TRP A 175 1.44 -4.42 -21.69
C TRP A 175 0.25 -3.56 -21.28
N ARG A 176 -0.56 -4.08 -20.35
CA ARG A 176 -1.63 -3.34 -19.67
C ARG A 176 -1.47 -3.47 -18.16
N ILE A 177 -1.92 -2.48 -17.40
CA ILE A 177 -1.98 -2.58 -15.95
C ILE A 177 -3.38 -2.95 -15.46
N ALA A 178 -3.45 -3.50 -14.26
CA ALA A 178 -4.69 -3.72 -13.54
C ALA A 178 -4.46 -3.60 -12.03
N ASP A 179 -5.54 -3.44 -11.28
CA ASP A 179 -5.51 -3.52 -9.82
C ASP A 179 -5.31 -4.98 -9.41
N ALA A 180 -4.35 -5.22 -8.52
CA ALA A 180 -3.97 -6.56 -8.07
C ALA A 180 -5.12 -7.30 -7.35
N GLN A 181 -6.13 -6.59 -6.82
CA GLN A 181 -7.26 -7.22 -6.13
C GLN A 181 -8.16 -8.05 -7.05
N TYR A 182 -8.13 -7.81 -8.37
CA TYR A 182 -8.88 -8.58 -9.37
C TYR A 182 -8.07 -9.70 -10.00
N VAL A 183 -6.84 -9.93 -9.51
CA VAL A 183 -5.98 -10.99 -10.03
C VAL A 183 -6.23 -12.25 -9.23
N GLU A 184 -6.51 -13.34 -9.94
CA GLU A 184 -6.66 -14.66 -9.32
C GLU A 184 -5.42 -15.01 -8.46
N PRO A 185 -5.62 -15.51 -7.22
CA PRO A 185 -4.51 -15.82 -6.31
C PRO A 185 -3.44 -16.74 -6.94
N ALA A 186 -3.85 -17.69 -7.79
CA ALA A 186 -2.93 -18.60 -8.47
C ALA A 186 -1.97 -17.89 -9.44
N ALA A 187 -2.43 -16.85 -10.15
CA ALA A 187 -1.59 -16.09 -11.07
C ALA A 187 -0.53 -15.28 -10.30
N MET A 188 -0.92 -14.69 -9.17
CA MET A 188 0.00 -13.98 -8.29
C MET A 188 1.04 -14.91 -7.66
N GLN A 189 0.62 -16.08 -7.15
CA GLN A 189 1.52 -17.10 -6.62
C GLN A 189 2.50 -17.61 -7.67
N SER A 190 2.05 -17.80 -8.91
CA SER A 190 2.91 -18.21 -10.03
C SER A 190 3.97 -17.15 -10.35
N LEU A 191 3.59 -15.86 -10.43
CA LEU A 191 4.56 -14.78 -10.62
C LEU A 191 5.56 -14.74 -9.46
N PHE A 192 5.09 -14.88 -8.23
CA PHE A 192 5.91 -14.89 -7.02
C PHE A 192 6.94 -16.01 -7.05
N GLY A 193 6.52 -17.25 -7.32
CA GLY A 193 7.40 -18.41 -7.44
C GLY A 193 8.49 -18.21 -8.50
N ARG A 194 8.13 -17.68 -9.68
CA ARG A 194 9.09 -17.43 -10.77
C ARG A 194 10.09 -16.32 -10.47
N VAL A 195 9.70 -15.30 -9.69
CA VAL A 195 10.53 -14.12 -9.43
C VAL A 195 11.42 -14.30 -8.21
N PHE A 196 10.90 -14.87 -7.13
CA PHE A 196 11.62 -15.05 -5.87
C PHE A 196 12.19 -16.46 -5.69
N ASN A 197 11.90 -17.40 -6.61
CA ASN A 197 12.39 -18.77 -6.58
C ASN A 197 11.95 -19.56 -5.33
N HIS A 198 10.79 -19.23 -4.78
CA HIS A 198 10.09 -19.97 -3.74
C HIS A 198 8.61 -19.58 -3.70
N ASP A 199 7.76 -20.44 -3.13
CA ASP A 199 6.32 -20.19 -3.08
C ASP A 199 5.90 -19.31 -1.89
N ILE A 200 4.80 -18.59 -2.08
CA ILE A 200 4.07 -17.87 -1.04
C ILE A 200 2.78 -18.61 -0.71
N SER A 201 2.55 -18.89 0.58
CA SER A 201 1.29 -19.52 1.02
C SER A 201 0.15 -18.50 1.03
N ALA A 202 -1.08 -18.98 0.86
CA ALA A 202 -2.27 -18.15 0.97
C ALA A 202 -2.37 -17.46 2.34
N GLU A 203 -2.01 -18.16 3.43
CA GLU A 203 -1.98 -17.58 4.78
C GLU A 203 -0.97 -16.43 4.90
N LEU A 204 0.22 -16.56 4.29
CA LEU A 204 1.21 -15.47 4.32
C LEU A 204 0.77 -14.30 3.47
N TRP A 205 0.12 -14.57 2.34
CA TRP A 205 -0.45 -13.52 1.48
C TRP A 205 -1.56 -12.76 2.20
N ASP A 206 -2.49 -13.45 2.84
CA ASP A 206 -3.58 -12.84 3.63
C ASP A 206 -3.07 -12.10 4.87
N TRP A 207 -2.06 -12.65 5.54
CA TRP A 207 -1.36 -11.95 6.63
C TRP A 207 -0.81 -10.59 6.13
N LYS A 208 -0.19 -10.54 4.93
CA LYS A 208 0.32 -9.30 4.33
C LYS A 208 -0.80 -8.36 3.85
N TYR A 209 -1.65 -8.83 2.93
CA TYR A 209 -2.56 -7.99 2.13
C TYR A 209 -4.01 -7.99 2.62
N GLY A 210 -4.42 -8.99 3.41
CA GLY A 210 -5.79 -9.18 3.88
C GLY A 210 -6.32 -8.01 4.71
N ASP A 211 -7.64 -8.00 4.94
CA ASP A 211 -8.38 -6.95 5.66
C ASP A 211 -8.06 -5.51 5.20
N GLY A 212 -7.75 -5.33 3.91
CA GLY A 212 -7.40 -4.02 3.34
C GLY A 212 -6.03 -3.47 3.78
N ARG A 213 -5.16 -4.32 4.33
CA ARG A 213 -3.78 -3.93 4.71
C ARG A 213 -2.89 -3.64 3.52
N GLY A 214 -3.15 -4.29 2.39
CA GLY A 214 -2.32 -4.18 1.20
C GLY A 214 -3.11 -3.88 -0.07
N VAL A 215 -2.42 -3.26 -1.00
CA VAL A 215 -2.89 -2.89 -2.35
C VAL A 215 -1.77 -3.19 -3.34
N GLY A 216 -2.09 -3.25 -4.63
CA GLY A 216 -1.05 -3.45 -5.63
C GLY A 216 -1.51 -3.14 -7.04
N VAL A 217 -0.52 -2.93 -7.91
CA VAL A 217 -0.73 -2.82 -9.36
C VAL A 217 -0.02 -3.96 -10.04
N VAL A 218 -0.69 -4.66 -10.95
CA VAL A 218 -0.07 -5.65 -11.81
C VAL A 218 0.12 -5.13 -13.23
N ALA A 219 1.05 -5.72 -13.97
CA ALA A 219 1.09 -5.62 -15.41
C ALA A 219 0.88 -6.99 -16.05
N TRP A 220 0.07 -7.00 -17.10
CA TRP A 220 -0.21 -8.16 -17.94
C TRP A 220 0.51 -8.02 -19.28
N ALA A 221 1.01 -9.14 -19.80
CA ALA A 221 1.34 -9.32 -21.20
C ALA A 221 0.39 -10.38 -21.76
N ALA A 222 -0.54 -9.97 -22.64
CA ALA A 222 -1.69 -10.79 -23.01
C ALA A 222 -2.43 -11.31 -21.75
N ASP A 223 -2.44 -12.64 -21.55
CA ASP A 223 -3.14 -13.34 -20.46
C ASP A 223 -2.21 -13.75 -19.31
N GLU A 224 -0.97 -13.25 -19.30
CA GLU A 224 -0.01 -13.56 -18.24
C GLU A 224 0.32 -12.34 -17.38
N VAL A 225 0.25 -12.51 -16.06
CA VAL A 225 0.75 -11.51 -15.10
C VAL A 225 2.28 -11.55 -15.11
N ILE A 226 2.91 -10.47 -15.57
CA ILE A 226 4.37 -10.38 -15.74
C ILE A 226 5.02 -9.44 -14.72
N ALA A 227 4.25 -8.58 -14.05
CA ALA A 227 4.78 -7.71 -13.00
C ALA A 227 3.74 -7.44 -11.92
N HIS A 228 4.24 -7.14 -10.73
CA HIS A 228 3.46 -6.73 -9.58
C HIS A 228 4.24 -5.67 -8.81
N TYR A 229 3.51 -4.68 -8.32
CA TYR A 229 4.03 -3.66 -7.44
C TYR A 229 3.10 -3.59 -6.22
N GLY A 230 3.51 -4.30 -5.16
CA GLY A 230 2.76 -4.41 -3.92
C GLY A 230 3.06 -3.28 -2.97
N CYS A 231 2.06 -2.88 -2.21
CA CYS A 231 2.17 -1.86 -1.18
C CYS A 231 1.35 -2.25 0.05
N LEU A 232 1.83 -1.89 1.23
CA LEU A 232 1.14 -2.08 2.51
C LEU A 232 0.95 -0.73 3.18
N THR A 233 -0.24 -0.51 3.76
CA THR A 233 -0.44 0.64 4.62
C THR A 233 0.20 0.40 5.98
N ARG A 234 1.02 1.35 6.43
CA ARG A 234 1.63 1.37 7.76
C ARG A 234 1.18 2.60 8.52
N ARG A 235 0.78 2.41 9.79
CA ARG A 235 0.63 3.54 10.71
C ARG A 235 2.02 3.97 11.17
N ILE A 236 2.29 5.25 11.09
CA ILE A 236 3.55 5.84 11.52
C ILE A 236 3.29 7.08 12.40
N MET A 237 4.32 7.54 13.09
CA MET A 237 4.43 8.90 13.57
C MET A 237 5.39 9.65 12.65
N LEU A 238 4.93 10.74 12.05
CA LEU A 238 5.73 11.68 11.29
C LEU A 238 5.98 12.90 12.18
N ARG A 239 7.14 12.94 12.81
CA ARG A 239 7.55 14.03 13.72
C ARG A 239 6.47 14.37 14.77
N GLY A 240 6.13 13.37 15.59
CA GLY A 240 5.10 13.49 16.62
C GLY A 240 3.65 13.46 16.13
N THR A 241 3.40 13.55 14.81
CA THR A 241 2.04 13.56 14.24
C THR A 241 1.65 12.18 13.71
N PRO A 242 0.47 11.63 14.06
CA PRO A 242 -0.03 10.40 13.46
C PRO A 242 -0.17 10.54 11.94
N ALA A 243 0.39 9.59 11.19
CA ALA A 243 0.38 9.59 9.74
C ALA A 243 0.28 8.15 9.18
N ARG A 244 0.07 8.04 7.87
CA ARG A 244 0.03 6.79 7.11
C ARG A 244 1.16 6.76 6.11
N ALA A 245 1.92 5.68 6.11
CA ALA A 245 2.94 5.42 5.12
C ALA A 245 2.51 4.29 4.17
N LEU A 246 2.84 4.43 2.89
CA LEU A 246 2.72 3.38 1.88
C LEU A 246 4.07 2.65 1.79
N GLN A 247 4.15 1.47 2.37
CA GLN A 247 5.34 0.64 2.32
C GLN A 247 5.31 -0.25 1.07
N VAL A 248 6.26 -0.04 0.17
CA VAL A 248 6.44 -0.85 -1.02
C VAL A 248 7.02 -2.22 -0.65
N CYS A 249 6.42 -3.30 -1.15
CA CYS A 249 6.86 -4.67 -0.94
C CYS A 249 6.52 -5.58 -2.13
N ASP A 250 7.10 -6.78 -2.15
CA ASP A 250 6.83 -7.82 -3.15
C ASP A 250 6.83 -7.29 -4.60
N VAL A 251 7.81 -6.43 -4.93
CA VAL A 251 7.98 -5.88 -6.28
C VAL A 251 8.52 -6.98 -7.19
N MET A 252 7.74 -7.35 -8.20
CA MET A 252 8.00 -8.47 -9.08
C MET A 252 7.99 -8.03 -10.54
N VAL A 253 8.97 -8.51 -11.31
CA VAL A 253 9.01 -8.39 -12.76
C VAL A 253 9.56 -9.69 -13.32
N ALA A 254 8.85 -10.33 -14.23
CA ALA A 254 9.26 -11.57 -14.89
C ALA A 254 10.52 -11.35 -15.74
N THR A 255 11.44 -12.32 -15.71
CA THR A 255 12.79 -12.22 -16.31
C THR A 255 12.82 -11.79 -17.78
N PRO A 256 11.95 -12.30 -18.70
CA PRO A 256 11.97 -11.88 -20.10
C PRO A 256 11.69 -10.38 -20.30
N GLU A 257 11.07 -9.74 -19.31
CA GLU A 257 10.65 -8.34 -19.36
C GLU A 257 11.53 -7.44 -18.47
N ARG A 258 12.52 -8.02 -17.77
CA ARG A 258 13.55 -7.29 -17.03
C ARG A 258 14.53 -6.67 -18.03
N GLY A 259 14.76 -5.36 -17.92
CA GLY A 259 15.74 -4.65 -18.76
C GLY A 259 15.12 -3.58 -19.66
N THR A 260 13.79 -3.51 -19.73
CA THR A 260 13.11 -2.35 -20.32
C THR A 260 13.23 -1.14 -19.38
N LEU A 261 14.36 -0.43 -19.44
CA LEU A 261 14.62 0.82 -18.70
C LEU A 261 13.89 2.01 -19.36
N SER A 262 12.59 1.85 -19.59
CA SER A 262 11.73 2.84 -20.24
C SER A 262 10.55 3.17 -19.35
N ARG A 263 10.06 4.41 -19.48
CA ARG A 263 8.80 4.87 -18.88
C ARG A 263 7.55 4.17 -19.46
N LYS A 264 7.74 3.26 -20.41
CA LYS A 264 6.68 2.37 -20.92
C LYS A 264 6.84 0.93 -20.44
N GLY A 265 7.92 0.60 -19.73
CA GLY A 265 8.18 -0.75 -19.24
C GLY A 265 7.29 -1.14 -18.05
N PRO A 266 7.07 -2.45 -17.82
CA PRO A 266 6.12 -2.92 -16.82
C PRO A 266 6.43 -2.44 -15.41
N PHE A 267 7.72 -2.40 -15.01
CA PHE A 267 8.13 -1.84 -13.71
C PHE A 267 7.72 -0.38 -13.53
N PHE A 268 7.99 0.46 -14.53
CA PHE A 268 7.64 1.88 -14.43
C PHE A 268 6.12 2.05 -14.39
N MET A 269 5.39 1.36 -15.28
CA MET A 269 3.94 1.49 -15.33
C MET A 269 3.29 1.09 -14.02
N THR A 270 3.70 -0.02 -13.40
CA THR A 270 3.12 -0.45 -12.12
C THR A 270 3.53 0.49 -10.98
N ALA A 271 4.80 0.91 -10.91
CA ALA A 271 5.29 1.82 -9.87
C ALA A 271 4.65 3.21 -9.92
N ALA A 272 4.63 3.84 -11.11
CA ALA A 272 4.02 5.16 -11.29
C ALA A 272 2.52 5.13 -11.00
N SER A 273 1.83 4.09 -11.46
CA SER A 273 0.39 3.94 -11.19
C SER A 273 0.12 3.65 -9.72
N ALA A 274 0.97 2.89 -9.02
CA ALA A 274 0.84 2.67 -7.59
C ALA A 274 1.00 3.98 -6.80
N ALA A 275 1.99 4.81 -7.16
CA ALA A 275 2.15 6.13 -6.55
C ALA A 275 0.95 7.03 -6.85
N GLU A 276 0.53 7.12 -8.10
CA GLU A 276 -0.62 7.91 -8.52
C GLU A 276 -1.95 7.48 -7.87
N GLN A 277 -2.18 6.19 -7.65
CA GLN A 277 -3.45 5.69 -7.11
C GLN A 277 -3.45 5.58 -5.58
N PHE A 278 -2.33 5.14 -5.00
CA PHE A 278 -2.31 4.77 -3.59
C PHE A 278 -1.56 5.79 -2.73
N LEU A 279 -0.50 6.43 -3.24
CA LEU A 279 0.26 7.41 -2.46
C LEU A 279 -0.55 8.69 -2.21
N LEU A 280 -1.51 9.05 -3.07
CA LEU A 280 -2.45 10.16 -2.82
C LEU A 280 -3.26 10.02 -1.52
N HIS A 281 -3.35 8.81 -0.97
CA HIS A 281 -4.07 8.50 0.27
C HIS A 281 -3.14 8.24 1.47
N HIS A 282 -1.84 8.54 1.31
CA HIS A 282 -0.80 8.33 2.31
C HIS A 282 0.07 9.58 2.40
N ASP A 283 0.68 9.81 3.56
CA ASP A 283 1.50 10.99 3.80
C ASP A 283 2.93 10.81 3.26
N ILE A 284 3.39 9.57 3.11
CA ILE A 284 4.74 9.23 2.63
C ILE A 284 4.80 7.82 2.06
N GLY A 285 5.68 7.60 1.07
CA GLY A 285 6.00 6.28 0.53
C GLY A 285 7.42 5.88 0.90
N PHE A 286 7.64 4.61 1.26
CA PHE A 286 8.98 4.08 1.52
C PHE A 286 9.06 2.59 1.16
N GLY A 287 10.24 2.00 1.22
CA GLY A 287 10.44 0.58 0.95
C GLY A 287 11.86 0.12 1.25
N PHE A 288 12.22 -1.06 0.75
CA PHE A 288 13.53 -1.67 1.01
C PHE A 288 14.19 -2.24 -0.26
N PRO A 289 14.36 -1.45 -1.34
CA PRO A 289 15.09 -1.90 -2.52
C PRO A 289 16.58 -2.13 -2.21
N ASN A 290 17.19 -3.13 -2.86
CA ASN A 290 18.65 -3.20 -2.95
C ASN A 290 19.20 -2.06 -3.84
N GLN A 291 20.51 -1.85 -3.85
CA GLN A 291 21.13 -0.77 -4.63
C GLN A 291 20.79 -0.83 -6.12
N ARG A 292 20.70 -2.03 -6.71
CA ARG A 292 20.36 -2.20 -8.12
C ARG A 292 18.93 -1.73 -8.42
N ALA A 293 17.96 -2.16 -7.62
CA ALA A 293 16.56 -1.75 -7.78
C ALA A 293 16.41 -0.24 -7.52
N MET A 294 17.17 0.30 -6.55
CA MET A 294 17.19 1.72 -6.25
C MET A 294 17.68 2.55 -7.45
N ALA A 295 18.81 2.19 -8.04
CA ALA A 295 19.38 2.89 -9.19
C ALA A 295 18.42 2.91 -10.41
N VAL A 296 17.66 1.84 -10.62
CA VAL A 296 16.64 1.79 -11.68
C VAL A 296 15.51 2.78 -11.39
N ALA A 297 15.02 2.83 -10.15
CA ALA A 297 13.94 3.74 -9.77
C ALA A 297 14.37 5.22 -9.82
N GLU A 298 15.59 5.55 -9.38
CA GLU A 298 16.16 6.91 -9.46
C GLU A 298 16.29 7.36 -10.93
N ARG A 299 16.83 6.49 -11.80
CA ARG A 299 16.95 6.78 -13.24
C ARG A 299 15.60 7.06 -13.90
N LEU A 300 14.53 6.43 -13.41
CA LEU A 300 13.17 6.62 -13.93
C LEU A 300 12.48 7.85 -13.32
N GLY A 301 13.05 8.46 -12.29
CA GLY A 301 12.49 9.59 -11.56
C GLY A 301 11.35 9.20 -10.62
N LEU A 302 11.36 7.97 -10.10
CA LEU A 302 10.32 7.47 -9.21
C LEU A 302 10.64 7.75 -7.74
N TYR A 303 11.87 7.46 -7.30
CA TYR A 303 12.31 7.58 -5.91
C TYR A 303 13.62 8.36 -5.79
N GLN A 304 13.90 8.81 -4.58
CA GLN A 304 15.21 9.28 -4.16
C GLN A 304 15.64 8.59 -2.86
N LYS A 305 16.93 8.26 -2.72
CA LYS A 305 17.46 7.65 -1.49
C LYS A 305 17.47 8.67 -0.36
N VAL A 306 16.92 8.28 0.79
CA VAL A 306 16.89 9.10 2.02
C VAL A 306 17.69 8.48 3.17
N ASP A 307 17.89 7.17 3.14
CA ASP A 307 18.68 6.44 4.15
C ASP A 307 19.06 5.04 3.62
N GLN A 308 19.65 4.19 4.47
CA GLN A 308 19.87 2.77 4.24
C GLN A 308 19.76 1.97 5.53
N LEU A 309 19.49 0.67 5.42
CA LEU A 309 19.63 -0.23 6.56
C LEU A 309 21.09 -0.63 6.76
N VAL A 310 21.47 -0.79 8.01
CA VAL A 310 22.73 -1.38 8.47
C VAL A 310 22.42 -2.52 9.43
N SER A 311 23.39 -3.41 9.61
CA SER A 311 23.35 -4.43 10.65
C SER A 311 24.26 -4.02 11.79
N VAL A 312 23.73 -3.94 13.00
CA VAL A 312 24.51 -3.70 14.22
C VAL A 312 24.75 -5.03 14.90
N HIS A 313 26.01 -5.35 15.18
CA HIS A 313 26.43 -6.62 15.79
C HIS A 313 27.01 -6.38 17.17
N TRP A 314 26.65 -7.26 18.11
CA TRP A 314 27.23 -7.31 19.44
C TRP A 314 27.81 -8.69 19.72
N GLY A 315 28.97 -8.69 20.38
CA GLY A 315 29.52 -9.90 20.98
C GLY A 315 28.59 -10.49 22.05
N PRO A 316 28.85 -11.73 22.48
CA PRO A 316 27.98 -12.43 23.42
C PRO A 316 27.81 -11.62 24.72
N GLY A 317 26.60 -11.64 25.27
CA GLY A 317 26.37 -11.12 26.62
C GLY A 317 26.92 -12.07 27.67
N ALA A 318 27.40 -11.55 28.81
CA ALA A 318 27.75 -12.41 29.92
C ALA A 318 26.50 -13.20 30.40
N HIS A 319 26.65 -14.50 30.69
CA HIS A 319 25.58 -15.32 31.26
C HIS A 319 25.11 -14.82 32.65
N ARG A 320 25.90 -13.97 33.29
CA ARG A 320 25.66 -13.48 34.66
C ARG A 320 24.33 -12.73 34.75
N PRO A 321 23.58 -12.91 35.84
CA PRO A 321 22.32 -12.21 36.01
C PRO A 321 22.50 -10.71 36.15
N LEU A 322 21.80 -9.95 35.31
CA LEU A 322 21.60 -8.51 35.51
C LEU A 322 20.67 -8.32 36.73
N LEU A 323 21.26 -7.99 37.88
CA LEU A 323 20.56 -7.99 39.17
C LEU A 323 19.44 -6.94 39.25
N ARG A 324 19.55 -5.85 38.49
CA ARG A 324 18.57 -4.74 38.51
C ARG A 324 17.34 -4.99 37.63
N THR A 325 17.42 -5.96 36.72
CA THR A 325 16.37 -6.20 35.72
C THR A 325 15.94 -7.67 35.70
N ARG A 326 14.72 -7.89 35.22
CA ARG A 326 14.15 -9.21 34.97
C ARG A 326 13.59 -9.24 33.56
N VAL A 327 13.62 -10.41 32.95
CA VAL A 327 13.09 -10.68 31.62
C VAL A 327 12.14 -11.87 31.73
N ARG A 328 10.97 -11.77 31.09
CA ARG A 328 9.99 -12.85 30.97
C ARG A 328 9.36 -12.83 29.57
N PRO A 329 8.81 -13.95 29.09
CA PRO A 329 7.97 -13.93 27.89
C PRO A 329 6.86 -12.88 28.01
N LEU A 330 6.60 -12.19 26.91
CA LEU A 330 5.49 -11.25 26.78
C LEU A 330 4.19 -12.05 26.60
N ASP A 331 3.18 -11.73 27.39
CA ASP A 331 1.84 -12.31 27.27
C ASP A 331 0.88 -11.20 26.89
N LEU A 332 0.53 -11.08 25.61
CA LEU A 332 -0.30 -9.98 25.12
C LEU A 332 -1.71 -9.95 25.72
N ALA A 333 -2.24 -11.08 26.19
CA ALA A 333 -3.55 -11.10 26.86
C ALA A 333 -3.51 -10.31 28.18
N ARG A 334 -2.34 -10.25 28.83
CA ARG A 334 -2.11 -9.53 30.08
C ARG A 334 -1.42 -8.19 29.89
N ASP A 335 -0.52 -8.11 28.91
CA ASP A 335 0.49 -7.05 28.81
C ASP A 335 0.16 -6.00 27.74
N ALA A 336 -0.94 -6.12 26.99
CA ALA A 336 -1.29 -5.18 25.92
C ALA A 336 -1.20 -3.70 26.35
N ALA A 337 -1.85 -3.33 27.46
CA ALA A 337 -1.80 -1.96 27.97
C ALA A 337 -0.38 -1.52 28.39
N THR A 338 0.48 -2.46 28.80
CA THR A 338 1.89 -2.17 29.10
C THR A 338 2.67 -1.90 27.82
N VAL A 339 2.41 -2.65 26.74
CA VAL A 339 3.01 -2.40 25.43
C VAL A 339 2.59 -1.03 24.91
N ASP A 340 1.31 -0.69 24.98
CA ASP A 340 0.79 0.61 24.53
C ASP A 340 1.43 1.78 25.30
N ALA A 341 1.59 1.64 26.63
CA ALA A 341 2.25 2.65 27.44
C ALA A 341 3.76 2.78 27.15
N LEU A 342 4.45 1.68 26.84
CA LEU A 342 5.85 1.69 26.42
C LEU A 342 6.01 2.33 25.04
N TRP A 343 5.12 1.99 24.10
CA TRP A 343 5.06 2.60 22.79
C TRP A 343 4.82 4.10 22.87
N ALA A 344 3.83 4.56 23.64
CA ALA A 344 3.54 5.99 23.78
C ALA A 344 4.77 6.80 24.26
N ARG A 345 5.56 6.24 25.18
CA ARG A 345 6.81 6.85 25.65
C ARG A 345 7.92 6.82 24.59
N MET A 346 8.04 5.73 23.83
CA MET A 346 8.97 5.64 22.72
C MET A 346 8.63 6.63 21.61
N ALA A 347 7.35 6.78 21.28
CA ALA A 347 6.86 7.72 20.28
C ALA A 347 7.16 9.17 20.69
N ALA A 348 7.04 9.50 21.98
CA ALA A 348 7.41 10.82 22.51
C ALA A 348 8.92 11.11 22.41
N ASP A 349 9.78 10.10 22.60
CA ASP A 349 11.24 10.26 22.39
C ASP A 349 11.60 10.42 20.90
N ALA A 350 10.71 10.02 19.99
CA ALA A 350 10.89 10.04 18.55
C ALA A 350 10.27 11.27 17.85
N ASP A 351 10.05 12.37 18.58
CA ASP A 351 9.29 13.56 18.12
C ASP A 351 9.87 14.22 16.85
N GLU A 352 11.16 14.04 16.55
CA GLU A 352 11.79 14.55 15.33
C GLU A 352 12.06 13.48 14.26
N LEU A 353 11.63 12.24 14.50
CA LEU A 353 11.86 11.07 13.64
C LEU A 353 10.59 10.64 12.90
N LEU A 354 10.79 9.74 11.93
CA LEU A 354 9.74 8.94 11.30
C LEU A 354 9.80 7.54 11.89
N ILE A 355 8.73 7.09 12.54
CA ILE A 355 8.73 5.80 13.24
C ILE A 355 7.42 5.04 13.03
N GLY A 356 7.52 3.75 12.70
CA GLY A 356 6.37 2.84 12.63
C GLY A 356 5.70 2.65 13.99
N VAL A 357 4.36 2.63 14.01
CA VAL A 357 3.59 2.38 15.23
C VAL A 357 3.87 0.97 15.77
N ARG A 358 4.27 0.87 17.04
CA ARG A 358 4.59 -0.38 17.74
C ARG A 358 3.69 -0.67 18.93
N ASP A 359 2.39 -0.38 18.80
CA ASP A 359 1.40 -0.68 19.83
C ASP A 359 1.08 -2.19 19.95
N ALA A 360 0.26 -2.58 20.92
CA ALA A 360 -0.09 -3.98 21.15
C ALA A 360 -0.77 -4.64 19.94
N ALA A 361 -1.57 -3.88 19.18
CA ALA A 361 -2.24 -4.38 17.97
C ALA A 361 -1.22 -4.70 16.88
N TYR A 362 -0.24 -3.82 16.66
CA TYR A 362 0.89 -4.08 15.76
C TYR A 362 1.68 -5.31 16.21
N VAL A 363 2.08 -5.40 17.49
CA VAL A 363 2.85 -6.53 18.01
C VAL A 363 2.10 -7.86 17.82
N LYS A 364 0.79 -7.87 18.11
CA LYS A 364 -0.06 -9.05 17.92
C LYS A 364 -0.05 -9.51 16.45
N HIS A 365 -0.38 -8.61 15.53
CA HIS A 365 -0.45 -8.93 14.11
C HIS A 365 0.92 -9.34 13.57
N ARG A 366 1.95 -8.55 13.86
CA ARG A 366 3.26 -8.67 13.24
C ARG A 366 4.07 -9.86 13.74
N TYR A 367 3.99 -10.16 15.03
CA TYR A 367 4.88 -11.16 15.66
C TYR A 367 4.16 -12.40 16.18
N PHE A 368 2.92 -12.27 16.66
CA PHE A 368 2.18 -13.40 17.23
C PHE A 368 1.26 -14.09 16.21
N ALA A 369 0.78 -13.37 15.21
CA ALA A 369 -0.09 -13.89 14.15
C ALA A 369 0.67 -14.19 12.84
N HIS A 370 2.01 -14.07 12.83
CA HIS A 370 2.78 -14.36 11.62
C HIS A 370 2.76 -15.87 11.32
N PRO A 371 2.36 -16.32 10.12
CA PRO A 371 2.10 -17.73 9.86
C PRO A 371 3.37 -18.60 9.75
N ARG A 372 4.50 -18.00 9.31
CA ARG A 372 5.77 -18.73 9.11
C ARG A 372 6.88 -18.44 10.13
N GLN A 373 7.04 -17.19 10.56
CA GLN A 373 8.13 -16.78 11.43
C GLN A 373 7.74 -16.96 12.90
N HIS A 374 8.62 -17.62 13.66
CA HIS A 374 8.41 -17.86 15.09
C HIS A 374 9.20 -16.85 15.92
N TYR A 375 8.57 -15.69 16.18
CA TYR A 375 9.17 -14.66 17.01
C TYR A 375 9.00 -14.96 18.50
N GLN A 376 9.97 -14.53 19.29
CA GLN A 376 9.93 -14.56 20.74
C GLN A 376 9.94 -13.12 21.27
N ALA A 377 8.83 -12.70 21.85
CA ALA A 377 8.71 -11.39 22.49
C ALA A 377 8.92 -11.51 24.01
N PHE A 378 9.69 -10.59 24.60
CA PHE A 378 9.97 -10.55 26.02
C PHE A 378 9.68 -9.18 26.62
N LEU A 379 9.04 -9.16 27.79
CA LEU A 379 8.92 -7.97 28.63
C LEU A 379 10.12 -7.89 29.57
N ILE A 380 10.78 -6.74 29.57
CA ILE A 380 11.86 -6.39 30.49
C ILE A 380 11.31 -5.41 31.52
N SER A 381 11.59 -5.68 32.80
CA SER A 381 11.17 -4.83 33.91
C SER A 381 12.29 -4.64 34.93
N GLN A 382 12.18 -3.60 35.74
CA GLN A 382 12.98 -3.49 36.96
C GLN A 382 12.65 -4.67 37.89
N ARG A 383 13.68 -5.29 38.47
CA ARG A 383 13.51 -6.51 39.27
C ARG A 383 12.65 -6.27 40.52
N PHE A 384 12.93 -5.19 41.24
CA PHE A 384 12.34 -4.92 42.56
C PHE A 384 11.01 -4.16 42.49
N SER A 385 10.93 -3.08 41.71
CA SER A 385 9.68 -2.29 41.57
C SER A 385 8.68 -2.92 40.59
N GLY A 386 9.15 -3.78 39.69
CA GLY A 386 8.37 -4.31 38.60
C GLY A 386 7.97 -3.33 37.51
N LYS A 387 8.47 -2.08 37.57
CA LYS A 387 8.24 -1.08 36.53
C LYS A 387 8.69 -1.62 35.16
N PRO A 388 7.84 -1.58 34.12
CA PRO A 388 8.21 -1.99 32.78
C PRO A 388 9.26 -1.04 32.20
N LEU A 389 10.28 -1.62 31.56
CA LEU A 389 11.37 -0.90 30.91
C LEU A 389 11.25 -0.90 29.40
N GLY A 390 10.84 -2.04 28.83
CA GLY A 390 10.66 -2.18 27.39
C GLY A 390 10.32 -3.60 27.00
N VAL A 391 9.97 -3.79 25.74
CA VAL A 391 9.79 -5.07 25.07
C VAL A 391 10.91 -5.25 24.06
N ILE A 392 11.38 -6.49 23.92
CA ILE A 392 12.25 -6.90 22.81
C ILE A 392 11.57 -8.03 22.05
N VAL A 393 11.75 -8.06 20.74
CA VAL A 393 11.29 -9.14 19.87
C VAL A 393 12.51 -9.75 19.21
N MET A 394 12.64 -11.07 19.33
CA MET A 394 13.80 -11.80 18.84
C MET A 394 13.39 -12.98 17.97
N ARG A 395 14.31 -13.42 17.11
CA ARG A 395 14.24 -14.74 16.45
C ARG A 395 15.63 -15.36 16.35
N ALA A 396 15.68 -16.64 16.03
CA ALA A 396 16.93 -17.28 15.62
C ALA A 396 17.43 -16.62 14.33
N GLY A 397 18.71 -16.24 14.31
CA GLY A 397 19.38 -15.74 13.13
C GLY A 397 20.10 -16.86 12.37
N GLU A 398 21.03 -16.48 11.50
CA GLU A 398 21.89 -17.43 10.80
C GLU A 398 22.94 -18.05 11.73
N GLY A 399 23.10 -19.38 11.67
CA GLY A 399 24.03 -20.12 12.52
C GLY A 399 23.72 -19.95 14.01
N ASP A 400 24.75 -19.60 14.79
CA ASP A 400 24.63 -19.40 16.25
C ASP A 400 24.25 -17.94 16.63
N ALA A 401 23.76 -17.13 15.68
CA ALA A 401 23.36 -15.75 15.96
C ALA A 401 21.88 -15.64 16.36
N CYS A 402 21.55 -14.65 17.18
CA CYS A 402 20.17 -14.22 17.40
C CYS A 402 19.93 -12.86 16.75
N GLU A 403 18.76 -12.67 16.17
CA GLU A 403 18.33 -11.37 15.67
C GLU A 403 17.45 -10.69 16.71
N LEU A 404 17.81 -9.47 17.12
CA LEU A 404 16.89 -8.51 17.73
C LEU A 404 16.11 -7.84 16.60
N VAL A 405 14.89 -8.31 16.39
CA VAL A 405 14.03 -7.93 15.26
C VAL A 405 13.41 -6.56 15.49
N ASP A 406 12.96 -6.30 16.72
CA ASP A 406 12.35 -5.03 17.11
C ASP A 406 12.49 -4.81 18.61
N LEU A 407 12.29 -3.57 19.04
CA LEU A 407 12.29 -3.17 20.44
C LEU A 407 11.32 -2.02 20.67
N ILE A 408 10.70 -2.02 21.85
CA ILE A 408 9.68 -1.03 22.22
C ILE A 408 10.00 -0.49 23.60
N GLY A 409 10.30 0.79 23.69
CA GLY A 409 10.52 1.47 24.95
C GLY A 409 11.25 2.80 24.77
N PRO A 410 11.37 3.59 25.85
CA PRO A 410 12.08 4.86 25.83
C PRO A 410 13.54 4.71 25.38
N PHE A 411 14.05 5.66 24.61
CA PHE A 411 15.39 5.64 24.01
C PHE A 411 16.48 5.56 25.08
N ALA A 412 16.31 6.29 26.18
CA ALA A 412 17.21 6.26 27.33
C ALA A 412 17.36 4.86 27.97
N LEU A 413 16.48 3.91 27.66
CA LEU A 413 16.51 2.54 28.19
C LEU A 413 17.09 1.52 27.20
N PHE A 414 17.40 1.89 25.96
CA PHE A 414 17.94 0.99 24.95
C PHE A 414 19.17 0.20 25.39
N PRO A 415 20.17 0.78 26.10
CA PRO A 415 21.31 0.00 26.59
C PRO A 415 20.90 -1.18 27.49
N TYR A 416 19.85 -1.01 28.30
CA TYR A 416 19.32 -2.09 29.15
C TYR A 416 18.57 -3.15 28.35
N LEU A 417 17.85 -2.74 27.29
CA LEU A 417 17.12 -3.66 26.41
C LEU A 417 18.09 -4.51 25.59
N VAL A 418 19.12 -3.89 24.99
CA VAL A 418 20.18 -4.59 24.25
C VAL A 418 20.95 -5.53 25.17
N ALA A 419 21.32 -5.10 26.38
CA ALA A 419 22.00 -5.97 27.34
C ALA A 419 21.16 -7.20 27.72
N GLN A 420 19.84 -7.05 27.85
CA GLN A 420 18.95 -8.19 28.10
C GLN A 420 18.77 -9.07 26.86
N ALA A 421 18.66 -8.49 25.66
CA ALA A 421 18.61 -9.27 24.41
C ALA A 421 19.88 -10.12 24.24
N ARG A 422 21.07 -9.54 24.48
CA ARG A 422 22.35 -10.28 24.47
C ARG A 422 22.36 -11.44 25.47
N ARG A 423 21.79 -11.23 26.66
CA ARG A 423 21.68 -12.28 27.69
C ARG A 423 20.67 -13.36 27.33
N VAL A 424 19.51 -13.00 26.78
CA VAL A 424 18.50 -13.95 26.30
C VAL A 424 19.13 -14.83 25.22
N CYS A 425 19.82 -14.21 24.25
CA CYS A 425 20.55 -14.93 23.21
C CYS A 425 21.55 -15.93 23.80
N ALA A 426 22.42 -15.49 24.73
CA ALA A 426 23.40 -16.37 25.38
C ALA A 426 22.74 -17.53 26.15
N ARG A 427 21.57 -17.32 26.78
CA ARG A 427 20.82 -18.40 27.47
C ARG A 427 20.21 -19.40 26.50
N GLN A 428 19.97 -18.99 25.26
CA GLN A 428 19.47 -19.86 24.19
C GLN A 428 20.60 -20.53 23.41
N GLY A 429 21.85 -20.37 23.83
CA GLY A 429 23.03 -20.95 23.18
C GLY A 429 23.62 -20.10 22.06
N GLY A 430 23.03 -18.93 21.77
CA GLY A 430 23.54 -18.03 20.73
C GLY A 430 24.85 -17.34 21.15
N ARG A 431 25.74 -17.15 20.18
CA ARG A 431 27.09 -16.60 20.36
C ARG A 431 27.21 -15.13 19.94
N SER A 432 26.23 -14.61 19.23
CA SER A 432 26.20 -13.20 18.81
C SER A 432 24.76 -12.69 18.73
N LEU A 433 24.59 -11.38 18.93
CA LEU A 433 23.32 -10.69 18.68
C LEU A 433 23.53 -9.73 17.52
N TYR A 434 22.57 -9.62 16.62
CA TYR A 434 22.53 -8.53 15.66
C TYR A 434 21.13 -7.94 15.53
N CYS A 435 21.02 -6.72 15.02
CA CYS A 435 19.75 -6.18 14.54
C CYS A 435 19.98 -5.45 13.22
N TRP A 436 18.93 -5.38 12.41
CA TRP A 436 18.87 -4.45 11.29
C TRP A 436 18.25 -3.15 11.77
N MET A 437 18.80 -2.02 11.33
CA MET A 437 18.19 -0.71 11.58
C MET A 437 18.65 0.36 10.60
N SER A 438 17.93 1.48 10.52
CA SER A 438 18.37 2.64 9.73
C SER A 438 19.73 3.15 10.19
N GLU A 439 20.60 3.50 9.24
CA GLU A 439 21.97 3.93 9.50
C GLU A 439 22.05 5.17 10.38
N HIS A 440 21.27 6.20 10.07
CA HIS A 440 21.36 7.48 10.76
C HIS A 440 20.90 7.42 12.23
N THR A 441 19.96 6.52 12.54
CA THR A 441 19.48 6.29 13.91
C THR A 441 20.24 5.16 14.62
N ALA A 442 21.17 4.48 13.95
CA ALA A 442 21.99 3.41 14.53
C ALA A 442 22.74 3.80 15.81
N PRO A 443 23.33 5.01 15.92
CA PRO A 443 24.01 5.44 17.14
C PRO A 443 23.14 5.46 18.40
N LEU A 444 21.81 5.57 18.26
CA LEU A 444 20.88 5.52 19.40
C LEU A 444 20.85 4.14 20.06
N LEU A 445 21.14 3.08 19.31
CA LEU A 445 21.02 1.69 19.77
C LEU A 445 22.36 0.96 19.89
N SER A 446 23.33 1.24 19.01
CA SER A 446 24.58 0.48 18.92
C SER A 446 25.41 0.54 20.20
N GLY A 447 25.48 1.71 20.83
CA GLY A 447 26.36 1.95 21.97
C GLY A 447 27.85 1.75 21.62
N PRO A 448 28.75 1.72 22.63
CA PRO A 448 30.19 1.61 22.39
C PRO A 448 30.63 0.22 21.91
N ASP A 449 29.84 -0.81 22.17
CA ASP A 449 30.17 -2.21 21.86
C ASP A 449 29.58 -2.70 20.53
N GLY A 450 28.79 -1.86 19.85
CA GLY A 450 28.06 -2.24 18.63
C GLY A 450 28.92 -2.02 17.38
N GLU A 451 29.21 -3.10 16.66
CA GLU A 451 29.86 -3.03 15.35
C GLU A 451 28.81 -2.82 14.25
N VAL A 452 28.88 -1.70 13.53
CA VAL A 452 27.96 -1.38 12.43
C VAL A 452 28.51 -1.89 11.11
N ARG A 453 27.70 -2.64 10.37
CA ARG A 453 28.02 -3.19 9.04
C ARG A 453 27.00 -2.75 8.01
N ALA A 454 27.47 -2.39 6.82
CA ALA A 454 26.59 -1.99 5.73
C ALA A 454 25.74 -3.17 5.22
N LEU A 455 24.50 -2.90 4.83
CA LEU A 455 23.64 -3.83 4.10
C LEU A 455 23.36 -3.29 2.70
N ASP A 456 23.08 -4.19 1.76
CA ASP A 456 22.59 -3.82 0.44
C ASP A 456 21.07 -3.59 0.45
N VAL A 457 20.60 -2.69 1.33
CA VAL A 457 19.19 -2.33 1.46
C VAL A 457 19.08 -0.82 1.67
N CYS A 458 18.57 -0.12 0.65
CA CYS A 458 18.33 1.32 0.69
C CYS A 458 16.94 1.63 1.28
N ILE A 459 16.77 2.83 1.80
CA ILE A 459 15.48 3.39 2.20
C ILE A 459 15.18 4.57 1.26
N PRO A 460 14.19 4.44 0.37
CA PRO A 460 13.76 5.50 -0.54
C PRO A 460 12.61 6.32 0.05
N THR A 461 12.39 7.50 -0.54
CA THR A 461 11.09 8.17 -0.56
C THR A 461 10.60 8.32 -2.00
N SER A 462 9.28 8.35 -2.20
CA SER A 462 8.72 8.72 -3.51
C SER A 462 8.99 10.18 -3.83
N ILE A 463 9.43 10.44 -5.05
CA ILE A 463 9.47 11.79 -5.66
C ILE A 463 8.48 11.89 -6.84
N TRP A 464 7.67 10.84 -7.03
CA TRP A 464 6.59 10.81 -7.99
C TRP A 464 5.30 11.32 -7.34
N GLY A 465 4.91 12.56 -7.69
CA GLY A 465 3.77 13.26 -7.09
C GLY A 465 4.17 14.15 -5.90
N ALA A 466 3.18 14.75 -5.24
CA ALA A 466 3.46 15.55 -4.04
C ALA A 466 3.70 14.64 -2.82
N GLY A 467 4.63 15.06 -1.98
CA GLY A 467 4.99 14.42 -0.73
C GLY A 467 5.86 15.38 0.09
N PRO A 468 6.30 14.98 1.29
CA PRO A 468 7.23 15.78 2.06
C PRO A 468 8.54 15.95 1.29
N ASP A 469 9.15 17.12 1.40
CA ASP A 469 10.44 17.39 0.78
C ASP A 469 11.48 16.36 1.26
N VAL A 470 12.29 15.85 0.33
CA VAL A 470 13.29 14.82 0.57
C VAL A 470 14.22 15.23 1.72
N ALA A 471 14.62 16.51 1.77
CA ALA A 471 15.48 17.03 2.83
C ALA A 471 14.86 16.90 4.24
N THR A 472 13.53 16.89 4.33
CA THR A 472 12.81 16.74 5.60
C THR A 472 12.73 15.28 6.07
N ILE A 473 13.01 14.31 5.20
CA ILE A 473 12.93 12.87 5.47
C ILE A 473 14.32 12.25 5.65
N THR A 474 15.33 12.75 4.93
CA THR A 474 16.70 12.22 4.92
C THR A 474 17.25 12.00 6.32
N GLY A 475 17.68 10.76 6.59
CA GLY A 475 18.29 10.35 7.86
C GLY A 475 17.36 10.38 9.09
N ARG A 476 16.04 10.46 8.91
CA ARG A 476 15.08 10.57 10.03
C ARG A 476 14.31 9.28 10.35
N TRP A 477 14.48 8.24 9.55
CA TRP A 477 13.77 6.99 9.76
C TRP A 477 14.31 6.21 10.97
N TRP A 478 13.41 5.82 11.87
CA TRP A 478 13.59 4.70 12.78
C TRP A 478 12.91 3.48 12.17
N LEU A 479 13.71 2.63 11.53
CA LEU A 479 13.28 1.34 11.00
C LEU A 479 14.17 0.26 11.60
N MET A 480 13.61 -0.92 11.84
CA MET A 480 14.30 -2.13 12.28
C MET A 480 13.92 -3.33 11.40
N GLY A 481 14.54 -4.49 11.63
CA GLY A 481 14.21 -5.74 10.93
C GLY A 481 12.72 -6.11 11.01
N GLY A 482 12.02 -5.68 12.06
CA GLY A 482 10.58 -5.84 12.20
C GLY A 482 9.72 -5.10 11.16
N ASP A 483 10.23 -4.03 10.58
CA ASP A 483 9.52 -3.22 9.57
C ASP A 483 9.60 -3.82 8.15
N THR A 484 10.34 -4.93 7.99
CA THR A 484 10.71 -5.55 6.70
C THR A 484 9.91 -6.83 6.39
N ASP A 485 9.29 -6.96 5.20
CA ASP A 485 8.37 -8.08 4.88
C ASP A 485 8.91 -9.18 3.94
N PHE A 486 10.21 -9.16 3.62
CA PHE A 486 10.84 -10.08 2.65
C PHE A 486 11.73 -11.16 3.29
N ARG A 487 11.55 -11.44 4.59
CA ARG A 487 12.51 -12.19 5.43
C ARG A 487 11.95 -13.41 6.14
#